data_AF-A0A4R7UVM8-F1
#
_entry.id   AF-A0A4R7UVM8-F1
#
_cell.length_a   1.000
_cell.length_b   1.000
_cell.length_c   1.000
_cell.angle_alpha   90.00
_cell.angle_beta   90.00
_cell.angle_gamma   90.00
#
_symmetry.space_group_name_H-M   'P 1'
#
loop_
_entity.id
_entity.type
_entity.pdbx_description
1 polymer ?
#
loop_
_entity_poly.entity_id
_entity_poly.type
_entity_poly.pdbx_seq_one_letter_code
_entity_poly.pdbx_strand_id
1 'polypeptide(L)'
;MYLADGGGGGTTTPTPQFTGTQTLHVEPSAIPDALKAFTSAYDRVTRKIQDLESLPIRDWAADPVSSETALEFQQRSNTGGADSAITCLKGYQAQLKAAIDSLEGAHEQYVLVEGDNATQWGQYHQD
;
A
#
# COMPACT_ATOMS: atom_id res chain seq x y z
N MET A 1 -17.73 37.84 30.00
CA MET A 1 -18.48 36.87 29.20
C MET A 1 -17.62 36.55 27.99
N TYR A 2 -17.00 35.38 27.96
CA TYR A 2 -16.15 34.93 26.85
C TYR A 2 -17.05 34.26 25.81
N LEU A 3 -17.16 34.84 24.62
CA LEU A 3 -17.83 34.22 23.48
C LEU A 3 -16.75 33.49 22.67
N ALA A 4 -16.84 32.16 22.65
CA ALA A 4 -15.96 31.31 21.88
C ALA A 4 -16.29 31.46 20.38
N ASP A 5 -15.32 31.95 19.63
CA ASP A 5 -15.25 31.82 18.18
C ASP A 5 -14.82 30.37 17.86
N GLY A 6 -15.82 29.53 17.57
CA GLY A 6 -15.61 28.15 17.15
C GLY A 6 -15.49 28.07 15.63
N GLY A 7 -14.27 28.31 15.13
CA GLY A 7 -13.85 27.86 13.80
C GLY A 7 -13.89 26.33 13.68
N GLY A 8 -13.77 25.72 12.52
CA GLY A 8 -13.55 26.23 11.17
C GLY A 8 -13.91 25.08 10.22
N GLY A 9 -14.14 25.43 8.97
CA GLY A 9 -14.69 24.53 7.95
C GLY A 9 -14.00 23.18 7.91
N GLY A 10 -14.83 22.13 7.99
CA GLY A 10 -14.44 20.79 7.55
C GLY A 10 -14.21 20.84 6.05
N THR A 11 -13.01 21.20 5.63
CA THR A 11 -12.51 20.83 4.31
C THR A 11 -12.54 19.32 4.29
N THR A 12 -13.45 18.76 3.51
CA THR A 12 -13.44 17.34 3.15
C THR A 12 -12.10 17.07 2.49
N THR A 13 -11.12 16.61 3.27
CA THR A 13 -9.89 16.04 2.73
C THR A 13 -10.35 14.97 1.74
N PRO A 14 -9.99 15.04 0.45
CA PRO A 14 -10.37 14.00 -0.48
C PRO A 14 -9.80 12.69 0.09
N THR A 15 -10.68 11.82 0.57
CA THR A 15 -10.32 10.44 0.87
C THR A 15 -9.75 9.87 -0.43
N PRO A 16 -8.65 9.09 -0.38
CA PRO A 16 -8.16 8.45 -1.59
C PRO A 16 -9.28 7.57 -2.15
N GLN A 17 -9.93 8.02 -3.23
CA GLN A 17 -10.92 7.25 -3.96
C GLN A 17 -10.17 6.16 -4.75
N PHE A 18 -9.82 5.08 -4.07
CA PHE A 18 -9.31 3.88 -4.70
C PHE A 18 -10.50 2.99 -5.11
N THR A 19 -11.30 3.46 -6.07
CA THR A 19 -12.46 2.72 -6.58
C THR A 19 -12.13 2.10 -7.94
N GLY A 20 -11.92 0.78 -7.95
CA GLY A 20 -11.79 -0.04 -9.17
C GLY A 20 -10.39 -0.64 -9.39
N THR A 21 -10.34 -1.68 -10.22
CA THR A 21 -9.09 -2.29 -10.70
C THR A 21 -8.39 -1.31 -11.64
N GLN A 22 -7.19 -0.85 -11.28
CA GLN A 22 -6.35 -0.02 -12.14
C GLN A 22 -5.37 -0.93 -12.87
N THR A 23 -5.39 -0.90 -14.21
CA THR A 23 -4.45 -1.66 -15.04
C THR A 23 -3.23 -0.80 -15.34
N LEU A 24 -2.04 -1.28 -14.98
CA LEU A 24 -0.78 -0.64 -15.33
C LEU A 24 -0.17 -1.35 -16.54
N HIS A 25 0.11 -0.60 -17.59
CA HIS A 25 0.87 -1.09 -18.74
C HIS A 25 2.36 -0.84 -18.48
N VAL A 26 3.16 -1.92 -18.48
CA VAL A 26 4.61 -1.86 -18.24
C VAL A 26 5.33 -2.50 -19.42
N GLU A 27 6.26 -1.76 -20.02
CA GLU A 27 7.14 -2.28 -21.06
C GLU A 27 8.11 -3.34 -20.48
N PRO A 28 8.44 -4.42 -21.21
CA PRO A 28 9.26 -5.51 -20.68
C PRO A 28 10.61 -5.06 -20.10
N SER A 29 11.25 -4.10 -20.76
CA SER A 29 12.54 -3.53 -20.34
C SER A 29 12.44 -2.71 -19.04
N ALA A 30 11.25 -2.23 -18.69
CA ALA A 30 11.01 -1.46 -17.47
C ALA A 30 10.60 -2.34 -16.29
N ILE A 31 10.29 -3.63 -16.50
CA ILE A 31 9.86 -4.54 -15.43
C ILE A 31 10.87 -4.62 -14.27
N PRO A 32 12.20 -4.73 -14.50
CA PRO A 32 13.16 -4.80 -13.41
C PRO A 32 13.17 -3.55 -12.51
N ASP A 33 12.98 -2.37 -13.09
CA ASP A 33 12.94 -1.12 -12.33
C ASP A 33 11.59 -0.91 -11.64
N ALA A 34 10.49 -1.34 -12.28
CA ALA A 34 9.18 -1.40 -11.65
C ALA A 34 9.20 -2.32 -10.42
N LEU A 35 9.78 -3.52 -10.53
CA LEU A 35 9.94 -4.44 -9.40
C LEU A 35 10.67 -3.78 -8.23
N LYS A 36 11.83 -3.16 -8.47
CA LYS A 36 12.56 -2.43 -7.41
C LYS A 36 11.70 -1.36 -6.73
N ALA A 37 10.94 -0.60 -7.52
CA ALA A 37 10.08 0.46 -6.99
C ALA A 37 8.94 -0.11 -6.12
N PHE A 38 8.24 -1.13 -6.60
CA PHE A 38 7.15 -1.78 -5.86
C PHE A 38 7.66 -2.49 -4.61
N THR A 39 8.79 -3.20 -4.68
CA THR A 39 9.43 -3.83 -3.52
C THR A 39 9.84 -2.78 -2.49
N SER A 40 10.47 -1.66 -2.91
CA SER A 40 10.82 -0.60 -1.97
C SER A 40 9.59 0.04 -1.32
N ALA A 41 8.49 0.22 -2.06
CA ALA A 41 7.24 0.72 -1.51
C ALA A 41 6.64 -0.29 -0.50
N TYR A 42 6.62 -1.58 -0.85
CA TYR A 42 6.17 -2.66 0.02
C TYR A 42 6.94 -2.69 1.34
N ASP A 43 8.27 -2.59 1.30
CA ASP A 43 9.12 -2.59 2.49
C ASP A 43 8.86 -1.37 3.39
N ARG A 44 8.67 -0.19 2.80
CA ARG A 44 8.35 1.04 3.54
C ARG A 44 7.00 0.93 4.24
N VAL A 45 5.97 0.43 3.54
CA VAL A 45 4.63 0.23 4.11
C VAL A 45 4.69 -0.82 5.22
N THR A 46 5.38 -1.94 4.99
CA THR A 46 5.56 -3.01 5.98
C THR A 46 6.19 -2.48 7.26
N ARG A 47 7.27 -1.71 7.14
CA ARG A 47 7.94 -1.09 8.30
C ARG A 47 7.01 -0.13 9.03
N LYS A 48 6.22 0.66 8.31
CA LYS A 48 5.28 1.60 8.94
C LYS A 48 4.14 0.90 9.66
N ILE A 49 3.63 -0.21 9.14
CA ILE A 49 2.63 -1.03 9.83
C ILE A 49 3.23 -1.55 11.15
N GLN A 50 4.45 -2.09 11.12
CA GLN A 50 5.13 -2.58 12.32
C GLN A 50 5.36 -1.46 13.35
N ASP A 51 5.82 -0.28 12.91
CA ASP A 51 5.99 0.89 13.77
C ASP A 51 4.67 1.25 14.47
N LEU A 52 3.56 1.32 13.72
CA LEU A 52 2.25 1.70 14.23
C LEU A 52 1.64 0.65 15.17
N GLU A 53 1.79 -0.63 14.86
CA GLU A 53 1.33 -1.72 15.73
C GLU A 53 2.07 -1.74 17.08
N SER A 54 3.32 -1.26 17.11
CA SER A 54 4.13 -1.20 18.32
C SER A 54 3.80 -0.02 19.25
N LEU A 55 2.98 0.94 18.80
CA LEU A 55 2.64 2.14 19.58
C LEU A 55 1.41 1.89 20.48
N PRO A 56 1.58 1.82 21.81
CA PRO A 56 0.44 1.73 22.71
C PRO A 56 -0.32 3.07 22.73
N ILE A 57 -1.62 3.02 22.45
CA ILE A 57 -2.53 4.15 22.67
C ILE A 57 -2.86 4.15 24.16
N ARG A 58 -2.60 5.29 24.83
CA ARG A 58 -2.76 5.47 26.27
C ARG A 58 -3.75 6.60 26.53
N ASP A 59 -4.40 6.57 27.68
CA ASP A 59 -5.18 7.69 28.16
C ASP A 59 -4.30 8.93 28.28
N TRP A 60 -4.80 10.06 27.76
CA TRP A 60 -4.01 11.28 27.67
C TRP A 60 -3.96 12.05 28.99
N ALA A 61 -5.08 12.12 29.72
CA ALA A 61 -5.21 12.91 30.94
C ALA A 61 -5.86 12.14 32.11
N ALA A 62 -6.11 10.84 31.94
CA ALA A 62 -6.71 9.95 32.95
C ALA A 62 -8.06 10.45 33.50
N ASP A 63 -8.75 11.30 32.74
CA ASP A 63 -10.12 11.70 33.00
C ASP A 63 -11.09 10.94 32.07
N PRO A 64 -12.38 10.84 32.43
CA PRO A 64 -13.36 10.05 31.67
C PRO A 64 -13.48 10.45 30.20
N VAL A 65 -13.37 11.74 29.87
CA VAL A 65 -13.48 12.23 28.49
C VAL A 65 -12.24 11.86 27.69
N SER A 66 -11.06 11.98 28.31
CA SER A 66 -9.81 11.56 27.68
C SER A 66 -9.76 10.04 27.43
N SER A 67 -10.29 9.23 28.35
CA SER A 67 -10.35 7.78 28.18
C SER A 67 -11.33 7.39 27.07
N GLU A 68 -12.50 8.04 26.98
CA GLU A 68 -13.46 7.82 25.88
C GLU A 68 -12.85 8.20 24.53
N THR A 69 -12.18 9.35 24.46
CA THR A 69 -11.52 9.81 23.22
C THR A 69 -10.37 8.90 22.81
N ALA A 70 -9.56 8.43 23.78
CA ALA A 70 -8.47 7.48 23.52
C ALA A 70 -9.01 6.14 22.98
N LEU A 71 -10.16 5.67 23.50
CA LEU A 71 -10.83 4.47 23.02
C LEU A 71 -11.33 4.63 21.58
N GLU A 72 -12.01 5.73 21.25
CA GLU A 72 -12.45 6.00 19.87
C GLU A 72 -11.26 6.10 18.90
N PHE A 73 -10.17 6.75 19.33
CA PHE A 73 -8.94 6.85 18.55
C PHE A 73 -8.31 5.46 18.33
N GLN A 74 -8.30 4.61 19.34
CA GLN A 74 -7.83 3.23 19.22
C GLN A 74 -8.66 2.41 18.25
N GLN A 75 -9.99 2.55 18.29
CA GLN A 75 -10.86 1.91 17.32
C GLN A 75 -10.53 2.40 15.90
N ARG A 76 -10.49 3.70 15.64
CA ARG A 76 -10.18 4.19 14.28
C ARG A 76 -8.77 3.85 13.80
N SER A 77 -7.81 3.72 14.71
CA SER A 77 -6.42 3.45 14.33
C SER A 77 -6.15 1.96 14.15
N ASN A 78 -6.52 1.13 15.13
CA ASN A 78 -6.00 -0.23 15.29
C ASN A 78 -7.07 -1.33 15.30
N THR A 79 -8.28 -1.07 15.83
CA THR A 79 -9.22 -2.16 16.19
C THR A 79 -10.63 -2.05 15.60
N GLY A 80 -10.95 -0.96 14.89
CA GLY A 80 -12.28 -0.60 14.40
C GLY A 80 -12.72 -1.32 13.12
N GLY A 81 -12.17 -2.49 12.83
CA GLY A 81 -12.57 -3.30 11.68
C GLY A 81 -11.99 -2.83 10.34
N ALA A 82 -12.81 -2.90 9.28
CA ALA A 82 -12.38 -2.69 7.88
C ALA A 82 -11.86 -1.26 7.61
N ASP A 83 -12.41 -0.27 8.31
CA ASP A 83 -12.10 1.15 8.11
C ASP A 83 -10.98 1.65 9.01
N SER A 84 -10.36 0.77 9.81
CA SER A 84 -9.22 1.19 10.64
C SER A 84 -8.02 1.55 9.75
N ALA A 85 -7.24 2.54 10.18
CA ALA A 85 -6.06 2.97 9.44
C ALA A 85 -5.07 1.81 9.18
N ILE A 86 -4.85 0.95 10.19
CA ILE A 86 -3.99 -0.24 10.05
C ILE A 86 -4.58 -1.23 9.04
N THR A 87 -5.90 -1.47 9.06
CA THR A 87 -6.53 -2.38 8.08
C THR A 87 -6.37 -1.86 6.65
N CYS A 88 -6.55 -0.55 6.44
CA CYS A 88 -6.34 0.09 5.14
C CYS A 88 -4.88 -0.08 4.65
N LEU A 89 -3.90 0.17 5.53
CA LEU A 89 -2.49 -0.01 5.21
C LEU A 89 -2.13 -1.46 4.88
N LYS A 90 -2.70 -2.44 5.61
CA LYS A 90 -2.55 -3.87 5.30
C LYS A 90 -3.17 -4.23 3.95
N GLY A 91 -4.33 -3.66 3.63
CA GLY A 91 -4.95 -3.81 2.31
C GLY A 91 -4.06 -3.28 1.19
N TYR A 92 -3.45 -2.11 1.37
CA TYR A 92 -2.51 -1.54 0.41
C TYR A 92 -1.22 -2.36 0.29
N GLN A 93 -0.68 -2.86 1.42
CA GLN A 93 0.45 -3.80 1.42
C GLN A 93 0.15 -5.06 0.59
N ALA A 94 -1.05 -5.63 0.72
CA ALA A 94 -1.46 -6.79 -0.06
C ALA A 94 -1.55 -6.48 -1.56
N GLN A 95 -2.04 -5.30 -1.93
CA GLN A 95 -2.07 -4.85 -3.33
C GLN A 95 -0.66 -4.69 -3.91
N LEU A 96 0.28 -4.12 -3.15
CA LEU A 96 1.68 -4.00 -3.56
C LEU A 96 2.31 -5.38 -3.77
N LYS A 97 2.05 -6.34 -2.87
CA LYS A 97 2.53 -7.72 -3.04
C LYS A 97 1.96 -8.37 -4.29
N ALA A 98 0.66 -8.25 -4.53
CA ALA A 98 0.03 -8.80 -5.73
C ALA A 98 0.62 -8.20 -7.02
N ALA A 99 0.95 -6.91 -7.02
CA ALA A 99 1.62 -6.26 -8.15
C ALA A 99 3.04 -6.80 -8.37
N ILE A 100 3.83 -7.00 -7.31
CA ILE A 100 5.16 -7.61 -7.38
C ILE A 100 5.06 -9.01 -7.98
N ASP A 101 4.21 -9.86 -7.41
CA ASP A 101 4.04 -11.26 -7.84
C ASP A 101 3.61 -11.32 -9.33
N SER A 102 2.74 -10.40 -9.78
CA SER A 102 2.35 -10.30 -11.19
C SER A 102 3.47 -9.84 -12.11
N LEU A 103 4.32 -8.91 -11.68
CA LEU A 103 5.44 -8.41 -12.47
C LEU A 103 6.56 -9.46 -12.57
N GLU A 104 6.83 -10.21 -11.51
CA GLU A 104 7.76 -11.33 -11.52
C GLU A 104 7.32 -12.41 -12.51
N GLY A 105 6.04 -12.82 -12.44
CA GLY A 105 5.49 -13.79 -13.39
C GLY A 105 5.53 -13.31 -14.84
N ALA A 106 5.25 -12.03 -15.09
CA ALA A 106 5.35 -11.45 -16.44
C ALA A 106 6.81 -11.42 -16.94
N HIS A 107 7.77 -11.05 -16.08
CA HIS A 107 9.19 -11.02 -16.43
C HIS A 107 9.71 -12.41 -16.81
N GLU A 108 9.38 -13.44 -16.02
CA GLU A 108 9.76 -14.83 -16.31
C GLU A 108 9.23 -15.29 -17.66
N GLN A 109 7.96 -14.98 -17.97
CA GLN A 109 7.38 -15.31 -19.27
C GLN A 109 8.10 -14.62 -20.43
N TYR A 110 8.45 -13.34 -20.30
CA TYR A 110 9.20 -12.63 -21.33
C TYR A 110 10.58 -13.23 -21.57
N VAL A 111 11.31 -13.55 -20.50
CA VAL A 111 12.65 -14.16 -20.61
C VAL A 111 12.60 -15.52 -21.30
N LEU A 112 11.59 -16.33 -20.99
CA LEU A 112 11.39 -17.64 -21.63
C LEU A 112 11.08 -17.49 -23.13
N VAL A 113 10.15 -16.62 -23.51
CA VAL A 113 9.75 -16.43 -24.91
C VAL A 113 10.89 -15.84 -25.75
N GLU A 114 11.63 -14.87 -25.22
CA GLU A 114 12.79 -14.30 -25.93
C GLU A 114 13.93 -15.32 -26.05
N GLY A 115 14.17 -16.12 -25.00
CA GLY A 115 15.15 -17.21 -25.04
C GLY A 115 14.80 -18.29 -26.06
N ASP A 116 13.53 -18.70 -26.12
CA ASP A 116 13.03 -19.68 -27.09
C ASP A 116 13.12 -19.14 -28.53
N ASN A 117 12.77 -17.86 -28.74
CA ASN A 117 12.90 -17.21 -30.04
C ASN A 117 14.37 -17.11 -30.48
N ALA A 118 15.27 -16.63 -29.61
CA ALA A 118 16.69 -16.54 -29.92
C ALA A 118 17.29 -17.92 -30.28
N THR A 119 16.82 -18.99 -29.63
CA THR A 119 17.26 -20.36 -29.88
C THR A 119 16.77 -20.88 -31.24
N GLN A 120 15.50 -20.64 -31.59
CA GLN A 120 14.94 -21.07 -32.88
C GLN A 120 15.55 -20.30 -34.07
N TRP A 121 15.81 -19.01 -33.90
CA TRP A 121 16.43 -18.19 -34.95
C TRP A 121 17.91 -18.51 -35.13
N GLY A 122 18.63 -18.83 -34.04
CA GLY A 122 20.01 -19.29 -34.10
C GLY A 122 20.19 -20.60 -34.88
N GLN A 123 19.17 -21.48 -34.89
CA GLN A 123 19.18 -22.71 -35.70
C GLN A 123 18.95 -22.44 -37.19
N TYR A 124 18.07 -21.50 -37.54
CA TYR A 124 17.76 -21.17 -38.95
C TYR A 124 18.90 -20.49 -39.71
N HIS A 125 19.85 -19.87 -39.01
CA HIS A 125 21.00 -19.19 -39.61
C HIS A 125 22.25 -20.09 -39.77
N GLN A 126 22.17 -21.37 -39.38
CA GLN A 126 23.27 -22.34 -39.50
C GLN A 126 23.13 -23.33 -40.67
N ASP A 127 22.07 -23.21 -41.47
CA ASP A 127 21.88 -23.91 -42.76
C ASP A 127 22.23 -23.00 -43.95
#